data_AF-A0A7J4RV29-F1
#
_entry.id   AF-A0A7J4RV29-F1
#
_cell.length_a   1.000
_cell.length_b   1.000
_cell.length_c   1.000
_cell.angle_alpha   90.00
_cell.angle_beta   90.00
_cell.angle_gamma   90.00
#
_symmetry.space_group_name_H-M   'P 1'
#
loop_
_entity.id
_entity.type
_entity.pdbx_description
1 polymer ?
#
loop_
_entity_poly.entity_id
_entity_poly.type
_entity_poly.pdbx_seq_one_letter_code
_entity_poly.pdbx_strand_id
1 'polypeptide(L)'
;MKITVTVIKADVGGIGGHTKPSDGLLNAVRNTVRPHVRKDGKGLVIDTYIGYCGDDIHIVMTHTKGIDNKEIHQLAWNAFEAATKVAKNEGLYGAGQDLLKDSFSGNVKGMGPGVAEMQFEERPNEAFTIYAADKTEPGAFNYPFYRMFVDTLSNTGLIVNQNLAKGV
;
A
#
# COMPACT_ATOMS: atom_id res chain seq x y z
N MET A 1 6.61 8.45 -19.32
CA MET A 1 6.99 7.06 -19.02
C MET A 1 5.81 6.47 -18.29
N LYS A 2 5.28 5.34 -18.76
CA LYS A 2 4.13 4.72 -18.11
C LYS A 2 4.58 4.07 -16.80
N ILE A 3 4.12 4.59 -15.67
CA ILE A 3 4.47 4.12 -14.34
C ILE A 3 3.23 3.65 -13.59
N THR A 4 3.41 2.69 -12.70
CA THR A 4 2.39 2.20 -11.78
C THR A 4 2.88 2.39 -10.36
N VAL A 5 2.04 3.01 -9.53
CA VAL A 5 2.21 3.07 -8.08
C VAL A 5 1.21 2.10 -7.48
N THR A 6 1.69 1.11 -6.74
CA THR A 6 0.87 0.11 -6.06
C THR A 6 1.18 0.11 -4.57
N VAL A 7 0.14 0.24 -3.77
CA VAL A 7 0.21 0.16 -2.30
C VAL A 7 -0.60 -1.05 -1.87
N ILE A 8 0.06 -2.00 -1.21
CA ILE A 8 -0.60 -3.18 -0.63
C ILE A 8 -0.36 -3.17 0.87
N LYS A 9 -1.41 -3.36 1.66
CA LYS A 9 -1.36 -3.36 3.13
C LYS A 9 -1.97 -4.63 3.72
N ALA A 10 -1.49 -5.03 4.89
CA ALA A 10 -2.09 -6.10 5.70
C ALA A 10 -1.68 -5.99 7.17
N ASP A 11 -2.58 -6.37 8.07
CA ASP A 11 -2.28 -6.74 9.46
C ASP A 11 -1.79 -8.20 9.51
N VAL A 12 -0.56 -8.37 9.97
CA VAL A 12 0.09 -9.68 10.13
C VAL A 12 0.55 -9.93 11.57
N GLY A 13 0.16 -9.06 12.51
CA GLY A 13 0.42 -9.19 13.93
C GLY A 13 0.94 -7.90 14.59
N GLY A 14 0.60 -7.71 15.87
CA GLY A 14 0.92 -6.51 16.64
C GLY A 14 1.49 -6.77 18.04
N ILE A 15 2.33 -5.83 18.51
CA ILE A 15 2.88 -5.83 19.87
C ILE A 15 1.79 -5.39 20.85
N GLY A 16 1.55 -6.19 21.90
CA GLY A 16 0.60 -5.82 22.95
C GLY A 16 -0.85 -5.67 22.48
N GLY A 17 -1.23 -6.40 21.43
CA GLY A 17 -2.54 -6.28 20.78
C GLY A 17 -2.48 -5.50 19.47
N HIS A 18 -3.60 -4.89 19.12
CA HIS A 18 -3.79 -4.11 17.89
C HIS A 18 -3.18 -2.70 17.96
N THR A 19 -1.86 -2.60 18.13
CA THR A 19 -1.18 -1.32 18.36
C THR A 19 -0.17 -0.96 17.26
N LYS A 20 0.85 -1.79 17.05
CA LYS A 20 1.88 -1.61 16.02
C LYS A 20 2.61 -2.93 15.71
N PRO A 21 3.18 -3.07 14.49
CA PRO A 21 4.07 -4.18 14.17
C PRO A 21 5.39 -4.11 14.97
N SER A 22 6.07 -5.25 15.08
CA SER A 22 7.45 -5.29 15.58
C SER A 22 8.47 -4.92 14.51
N ASP A 23 9.69 -4.58 14.96
CA ASP A 23 10.82 -4.37 14.03
C ASP A 23 11.13 -5.65 13.24
N GLY A 24 10.92 -6.83 13.85
CA GLY A 24 11.08 -8.12 13.20
C GLY A 24 10.15 -8.28 11.99
N LEU A 25 8.87 -7.91 12.14
CA LEU A 25 7.89 -7.92 11.04
C LEU A 25 8.30 -6.97 9.92
N LEU A 26 8.62 -5.71 10.25
CA LEU A 26 9.04 -4.73 9.25
C LEU A 26 10.31 -5.18 8.51
N ASN A 27 11.26 -5.80 9.22
CA ASN A 27 12.48 -6.33 8.62
C ASN A 27 12.21 -7.56 7.74
N ALA A 28 11.28 -8.44 8.11
CA ALA A 28 10.87 -9.56 7.27
C ALA A 28 10.27 -9.08 5.94
N VAL A 29 9.40 -8.07 5.99
CA VAL A 29 8.84 -7.44 4.78
C VAL A 29 9.95 -6.81 3.94
N ARG A 30 10.82 -5.98 4.55
CA ARG A 30 11.96 -5.34 3.85
C ARG A 30 12.88 -6.35 3.18
N ASN A 31 13.24 -7.42 3.89
CA ASN A 31 14.15 -8.44 3.38
C ASN A 31 13.54 -9.27 2.24
N THR A 32 12.22 -9.42 2.21
CA THR A 32 11.52 -10.11 1.11
C THR A 32 11.41 -9.22 -0.13
N VAL A 33 11.16 -7.93 0.06
CA VAL A 33 10.96 -6.97 -1.04
C VAL A 33 12.28 -6.51 -1.65
N ARG A 34 13.30 -6.19 -0.84
CA ARG A 34 14.58 -5.59 -1.27
C ARG A 34 15.27 -6.30 -2.46
N PRO A 35 15.33 -7.64 -2.54
CA PRO A 35 15.95 -8.34 -3.68
C PRO A 35 15.29 -8.06 -5.03
N HIS A 36 14.04 -7.62 -5.03
CA HIS A 36 13.24 -7.37 -6.22
C HIS A 36 13.32 -5.93 -6.73
N VAL A 37 13.97 -5.04 -5.95
CA VAL A 37 14.09 -3.60 -6.23
C VAL A 37 15.33 -3.31 -7.07
N ARG A 38 15.15 -2.77 -8.27
CA ARG A 38 16.27 -2.31 -9.12
C ARG A 38 15.93 -1.02 -9.85
N LYS A 39 16.77 -0.01 -9.65
CA LYS A 39 16.65 1.32 -10.31
C LYS A 39 16.97 1.30 -11.80
N ASP A 40 17.60 0.25 -12.31
CA ASP A 40 17.92 0.09 -13.74
C ASP A 40 16.73 -0.44 -14.58
N GLY A 41 15.55 -0.56 -13.98
CA GLY A 41 14.32 -1.01 -14.65
C GLY A 41 14.26 -2.50 -14.96
N LYS A 42 15.29 -3.28 -14.59
CA LYS A 42 15.34 -4.74 -14.78
C LYS A 42 14.82 -5.52 -13.57
N GLY A 43 14.44 -4.82 -12.51
CA GLY A 43 13.81 -5.39 -11.32
C GLY A 43 12.32 -5.64 -11.54
N LEU A 44 11.72 -6.40 -10.64
CA LEU A 44 10.27 -6.49 -10.58
C LEU A 44 9.67 -5.14 -10.12
N VAL A 45 10.40 -4.44 -9.24
CA VAL A 45 10.04 -3.14 -8.68
C VAL A 45 11.18 -2.14 -8.93
N ILE A 46 10.85 -0.87 -9.19
CA ILE A 46 11.82 0.22 -9.40
C ILE A 46 12.28 0.76 -8.05
N ASP A 47 11.33 1.15 -7.20
CA ASP A 47 11.59 1.65 -5.84
C ASP A 47 10.47 1.27 -4.89
N THR A 48 10.76 1.33 -3.58
CA THR A 48 9.84 0.90 -2.53
C THR A 48 9.93 1.72 -1.27
N TYR A 49 8.80 1.88 -0.59
CA TYR A 49 8.74 2.36 0.79
C TYR A 49 7.91 1.37 1.63
N ILE A 50 8.40 1.04 2.82
CA ILE A 50 7.74 0.13 3.76
C ILE A 50 7.53 0.87 5.06
N GLY A 51 6.25 1.04 5.43
CA GLY A 51 5.82 1.72 6.64
C GLY A 51 4.63 1.01 7.28
N TYR A 52 4.04 1.65 8.28
CA TYR A 52 2.86 1.14 8.95
C TYR A 52 1.97 2.30 9.45
N CYS A 53 0.69 2.00 9.69
CA CYS A 53 -0.24 2.85 10.41
C CYS A 53 -0.97 1.94 11.39
N GLY A 54 -0.83 2.17 12.70
CA GLY A 54 -1.29 1.19 13.67
C GLY A 54 -0.62 -0.17 13.49
N ASP A 55 -1.39 -1.27 13.56
CA ASP A 55 -0.92 -2.64 13.31
C ASP A 55 -0.79 -3.01 11.82
N ASP A 56 -1.24 -2.14 10.92
CA ASP A 56 -1.18 -2.39 9.48
C ASP A 56 0.16 -2.01 8.84
N ILE A 57 0.84 -2.99 8.26
CA ILE A 57 2.02 -2.75 7.42
C ILE A 57 1.58 -2.44 6.00
N HIS A 58 2.16 -1.42 5.38
CA HIS A 58 1.96 -1.09 3.97
C HIS A 58 3.27 -1.11 3.18
N ILE A 59 3.21 -1.70 1.99
CA ILE A 59 4.28 -1.78 1.02
C ILE A 59 3.89 -0.89 -0.16
N VAL A 60 4.60 0.21 -0.32
CA VAL A 60 4.51 1.11 -1.46
C VAL A 60 5.53 0.68 -2.49
N MET A 61 5.11 0.46 -3.73
CA MET A 61 5.94 -0.01 -4.82
C MET A 61 5.72 0.85 -6.06
N THR A 62 6.80 1.21 -6.75
CA THR A 62 6.74 1.80 -8.10
C THR A 62 7.27 0.81 -9.11
N HIS A 63 6.56 0.60 -10.22
CA HIS A 63 6.93 -0.38 -11.26
C HIS A 63 6.27 -0.03 -12.60
N THR A 64 6.57 -0.79 -13.66
CA THR A 64 6.01 -0.60 -15.02
C THR A 64 5.08 -1.74 -15.46
N LYS A 65 4.67 -2.59 -14.51
CA LYS A 65 3.94 -3.84 -14.76
C LYS A 65 2.42 -3.71 -14.93
N GLY A 66 1.86 -2.52 -14.71
CA GLY A 66 0.41 -2.28 -14.74
C GLY A 66 -0.30 -2.64 -13.45
N ILE A 67 -1.59 -2.27 -13.37
CA ILE A 67 -2.47 -2.63 -12.26
C ILE A 67 -2.83 -4.13 -12.28
N ASP A 68 -3.21 -4.67 -11.13
CA ASP A 68 -3.58 -6.08 -10.93
C ASP A 68 -2.48 -7.07 -11.39
N ASN A 69 -1.23 -6.64 -11.36
CA ASN A 69 -0.13 -7.47 -11.82
C ASN A 69 0.19 -8.62 -10.84
N LYS A 70 0.04 -9.86 -11.32
CA LYS A 70 0.25 -11.07 -10.51
C LYS A 70 1.59 -11.11 -9.77
N GLU A 71 2.69 -10.73 -10.40
CA GLU A 71 4.03 -10.81 -9.79
C GLU A 71 4.19 -9.80 -8.65
N ILE A 72 3.64 -8.59 -8.81
CA ILE A 72 3.65 -7.53 -7.78
C ILE A 72 2.81 -7.95 -6.57
N HIS A 73 1.61 -8.49 -6.81
CA HIS A 73 0.74 -8.94 -5.73
C HIS A 73 1.31 -10.18 -5.02
N GLN A 74 1.95 -11.10 -5.75
CA GLN A 74 2.65 -12.24 -5.17
C GLN A 74 3.83 -11.81 -4.31
N LEU A 75 4.59 -10.79 -4.73
CA LEU A 75 5.69 -10.24 -3.94
C LEU A 75 5.19 -9.72 -2.58
N ALA A 76 4.11 -8.94 -2.57
CA ALA A 76 3.52 -8.45 -1.33
C ALA A 76 2.99 -9.60 -0.46
N TRP A 77 2.29 -10.57 -1.06
CA TRP A 77 1.81 -11.77 -0.36
C TRP A 77 2.94 -12.51 0.35
N ASN A 78 4.04 -12.81 -0.38
CA ASN A 78 5.20 -13.51 0.18
C ASN A 78 5.84 -12.72 1.33
N ALA A 79 5.87 -11.38 1.23
CA ALA A 79 6.40 -10.51 2.27
C ALA A 79 5.53 -10.58 3.55
N PHE A 80 4.20 -10.58 3.40
CA PHE A 80 3.29 -10.74 4.51
C PHE A 80 3.36 -12.14 5.13
N GLU A 81 3.47 -13.21 4.34
CA GLU A 81 3.69 -14.56 4.86
C GLU A 81 5.00 -14.67 5.66
N ALA A 82 6.08 -14.06 5.16
CA ALA A 82 7.35 -14.02 5.88
C ALA A 82 7.21 -13.28 7.22
N ALA A 83 6.50 -12.15 7.24
CA ALA A 83 6.21 -11.40 8.45
C ALA A 83 5.31 -12.18 9.42
N THR A 84 4.30 -12.91 8.94
CA THR A 84 3.46 -13.80 9.76
C THR A 84 4.28 -14.90 10.43
N LYS A 85 5.29 -15.48 9.76
CA LYS A 85 6.21 -16.44 10.39
C LYS A 85 6.96 -15.81 11.57
N VAL A 86 7.44 -14.57 11.41
CA VAL A 86 8.08 -13.83 12.49
C VAL A 86 7.09 -13.52 13.61
N ALA A 87 5.87 -13.07 13.29
CA ALA A 87 4.83 -12.79 14.27
C ALA A 87 4.53 -14.00 15.17
N LYS A 88 4.44 -15.21 14.57
CA LYS A 88 4.27 -16.47 15.31
C LYS A 88 5.45 -16.77 16.21
N ASN A 89 6.68 -16.57 15.73
CA ASN A 89 7.90 -16.83 16.52
C ASN A 89 8.05 -15.84 17.69
N GLU A 90 7.67 -14.59 17.50
CA GLU A 90 7.70 -13.54 18.52
C GLU A 90 6.50 -13.60 19.47
N GLY A 91 5.49 -14.43 19.19
CA GLY A 91 4.28 -14.54 20.00
C GLY A 91 3.38 -13.29 19.92
N LEU A 92 3.36 -12.61 18.77
CA LEU A 92 2.57 -11.40 18.59
C LEU A 92 1.07 -11.71 18.51
N TYR A 93 0.27 -10.74 18.94
CA TYR A 93 -1.19 -10.83 18.86
C TYR A 93 -1.64 -10.72 17.40
N GLY A 94 -2.62 -11.53 16.98
CA GLY A 94 -3.17 -11.45 15.61
C GLY A 94 -2.20 -11.93 14.51
N ALA A 95 -1.32 -12.89 14.80
CA ALA A 95 -0.34 -13.38 13.82
C ALA A 95 -1.01 -13.90 12.52
N GLY A 96 -0.87 -13.15 11.42
CA GLY A 96 -1.46 -13.47 10.12
C GLY A 96 -2.95 -13.11 9.97
N GLN A 97 -3.44 -12.14 10.74
CA GLN A 97 -4.86 -11.78 10.81
C GLN A 97 -5.52 -11.53 9.45
N ASP A 98 -4.87 -10.78 8.56
CA ASP A 98 -5.42 -10.44 7.25
C ASP A 98 -5.09 -11.48 6.17
N LEU A 99 -4.42 -12.59 6.48
CA LEU A 99 -4.16 -13.65 5.50
C LEU A 99 -5.30 -14.68 5.55
N LEU A 100 -6.44 -14.30 4.97
CA LEU A 100 -7.71 -15.06 5.06
C LEU A 100 -7.75 -16.33 4.20
N LYS A 101 -6.71 -16.58 3.39
CA LYS A 101 -6.58 -17.76 2.56
C LYS A 101 -5.21 -18.39 2.73
N ASP A 102 -5.15 -19.71 2.64
CA ASP A 102 -3.90 -20.47 2.79
C ASP A 102 -2.97 -20.37 1.58
N SER A 103 -3.44 -19.90 0.43
CA SER A 103 -2.62 -19.84 -0.80
C SER A 103 -3.01 -18.68 -1.71
N PHE A 104 -2.00 -18.09 -2.35
CA PHE A 104 -2.14 -17.00 -3.32
C PHE A 104 -2.96 -17.39 -4.55
N SER A 105 -3.94 -16.55 -4.91
CA SER A 105 -4.88 -16.79 -6.02
C SER A 105 -4.84 -15.70 -7.10
N GLY A 106 -3.64 -15.34 -7.55
CA GLY A 106 -3.45 -14.44 -8.70
C GLY A 106 -3.35 -12.96 -8.34
N ASN A 107 -4.23 -12.46 -7.49
CA ASN A 107 -4.09 -11.17 -6.81
C ASN A 107 -4.56 -11.26 -5.35
N VAL A 108 -4.28 -10.24 -4.54
CA VAL A 108 -4.66 -10.22 -3.12
C VAL A 108 -6.10 -9.73 -2.86
N LYS A 109 -6.84 -9.28 -3.89
CA LYS A 109 -8.21 -8.77 -3.70
C LYS A 109 -9.11 -9.93 -3.25
N GLY A 110 -9.81 -9.75 -2.13
CA GLY A 110 -10.62 -10.81 -1.51
C GLY A 110 -9.80 -11.91 -0.83
N MET A 111 -8.49 -11.71 -0.63
CA MET A 111 -7.62 -12.57 0.19
C MET A 111 -7.37 -12.01 1.59
N GLY A 112 -7.83 -10.78 1.84
CA GLY A 112 -7.68 -10.02 3.08
C GLY A 112 -6.83 -8.75 2.93
N PRO A 113 -5.62 -8.76 2.31
CA PRO A 113 -4.85 -7.54 2.12
C PRO A 113 -5.58 -6.47 1.30
N GLY A 114 -5.45 -5.22 1.72
CA GLY A 114 -5.97 -4.05 1.01
C GLY A 114 -5.04 -3.60 -0.12
N VAL A 115 -5.62 -3.09 -1.22
CA VAL A 115 -4.86 -2.61 -2.39
C VAL A 115 -5.38 -1.26 -2.85
N ALA A 116 -4.47 -0.33 -3.12
CA ALA A 116 -4.72 0.89 -3.89
C ALA A 116 -3.63 1.04 -4.96
N GLU A 117 -4.03 1.20 -6.23
CA GLU A 117 -3.12 1.18 -7.35
C GLU A 117 -3.57 2.10 -8.48
N MET A 118 -2.61 2.73 -9.17
CA MET A 118 -2.87 3.59 -10.31
C MET A 118 -1.73 3.48 -11.32
N GLN A 119 -2.08 3.37 -12.61
CA GLN A 119 -1.13 3.46 -13.71
C GLN A 119 -1.38 4.76 -14.50
N PHE A 120 -0.32 5.51 -14.76
CA PHE A 120 -0.38 6.80 -15.45
C PHE A 120 0.91 7.10 -16.20
N GLU A 121 0.87 8.11 -17.07
CA GLU A 121 2.09 8.70 -17.64
C GLU A 121 2.68 9.67 -16.63
N GLU A 122 3.91 9.40 -16.19
CA GLU A 122 4.63 10.26 -15.25
C GLU A 122 4.79 11.69 -15.82
N ARG A 123 4.36 12.69 -15.05
CA ARG A 123 4.50 14.11 -15.40
C ARG A 123 5.96 14.55 -15.31
N PRO A 124 6.34 15.70 -15.92
CA PRO A 124 7.69 16.26 -15.77
C PRO A 124 8.11 16.46 -14.30
N ASN A 125 7.13 16.69 -13.42
CA ASN A 125 7.29 16.64 -11.97
C ASN A 125 6.08 15.91 -11.37
N GLU A 126 6.32 14.70 -10.86
CA GLU A 126 5.28 13.85 -10.31
C GLU A 126 5.29 13.93 -8.78
N ALA A 127 4.25 14.55 -8.23
CA ALA A 127 4.00 14.60 -6.79
C ALA A 127 2.70 13.85 -6.47
N PHE A 128 2.77 12.92 -5.51
CA PHE A 128 1.63 12.15 -5.03
C PHE A 128 1.70 11.97 -3.51
N THR A 129 0.55 11.67 -2.90
CA THR A 129 0.41 11.41 -1.47
C THR A 129 -0.28 10.06 -1.27
N ILE A 130 0.22 9.27 -0.32
CA ILE A 130 -0.41 8.02 0.12
C ILE A 130 -0.99 8.26 1.51
N TYR A 131 -2.28 7.97 1.66
CA TYR A 131 -2.96 7.98 2.94
C TYR A 131 -3.11 6.55 3.45
N ALA A 132 -2.66 6.31 4.68
CA ALA A 132 -2.88 5.06 5.41
C ALA A 132 -3.64 5.40 6.69
N ALA A 133 -4.63 4.58 7.03
CA ALA A 133 -5.44 4.72 8.24
C ALA A 133 -5.66 3.34 8.87
N ASP A 134 -5.78 3.32 10.18
CA ASP A 134 -6.05 2.14 11.01
C ASP A 134 -7.29 2.40 11.87
N LYS A 135 -7.97 1.33 12.29
CA LYS A 135 -9.20 1.31 13.11
C LYS A 135 -10.36 2.07 12.47
N THR A 136 -10.43 2.04 11.14
CA THR A 136 -11.51 2.61 10.36
C THR A 136 -11.72 1.81 9.08
N GLU A 137 -12.72 2.19 8.29
CA GLU A 137 -13.06 1.52 7.04
C GLU A 137 -12.74 2.42 5.82
N PRO A 138 -12.74 1.88 4.58
CA PRO A 138 -12.44 2.69 3.39
C PRO A 138 -13.31 3.95 3.24
N GLY A 139 -14.57 3.89 3.73
CA GLY A 139 -15.50 5.01 3.73
C GLY A 139 -15.03 6.24 4.51
N ALA A 140 -14.07 6.10 5.43
CA ALA A 140 -13.49 7.22 6.18
C ALA A 140 -12.80 8.25 5.26
N PHE A 141 -12.38 7.84 4.06
CA PHE A 141 -11.80 8.75 3.07
C PHE A 141 -12.84 9.49 2.22
N ASN A 142 -14.12 9.10 2.25
CA ASN A 142 -15.16 9.73 1.42
C ASN A 142 -15.27 11.23 1.69
N TYR A 143 -15.38 11.63 2.96
CA TYR A 143 -15.52 13.04 3.31
C TYR A 143 -14.23 13.86 3.05
N PRO A 144 -13.01 13.41 3.47
CA PRO A 144 -11.77 14.08 3.08
C PRO A 144 -11.60 14.22 1.56
N PHE A 145 -11.92 13.20 0.76
CA PHE A 145 -11.77 13.25 -0.69
C PHE A 145 -12.79 14.18 -1.34
N TYR A 146 -14.04 14.19 -0.86
CA TYR A 146 -15.02 15.20 -1.26
C TYR A 146 -14.49 16.63 -0.99
N ARG A 147 -13.92 16.85 0.20
CA ARG A 147 -13.36 18.16 0.57
C ARG A 147 -12.18 18.56 -0.33
N MET A 148 -11.35 17.60 -0.75
CA MET A 148 -10.20 17.88 -1.61
C MET A 148 -10.58 18.16 -3.07
N PHE A 149 -11.53 17.41 -3.63
CA PHE A 149 -11.78 17.43 -5.07
C PHE A 149 -13.03 18.21 -5.50
N VAL A 150 -13.97 18.46 -4.57
CA VAL A 150 -15.30 19.02 -4.90
C VAL A 150 -15.60 20.28 -4.09
N ASP A 151 -15.28 20.31 -2.80
CA ASP A 151 -15.61 21.45 -1.94
C ASP A 151 -14.73 22.68 -2.21
N THR A 152 -15.33 23.72 -2.79
CA THR A 152 -14.64 24.97 -3.12
C THR A 152 -14.21 25.78 -1.88
N LEU A 153 -14.82 25.53 -0.72
CA LEU A 153 -14.40 26.16 0.55
C LEU A 153 -13.07 25.59 1.07
N SER A 154 -12.76 24.34 0.72
CA SER A 154 -11.53 23.65 1.14
C SER A 154 -10.45 23.72 0.07
N ASN A 155 -10.83 23.60 -1.20
CA ASN A 155 -9.93 23.70 -2.34
C ASN A 155 -10.25 24.95 -3.16
N THR A 156 -9.66 26.07 -2.75
CA THR A 156 -9.81 27.37 -3.45
C THR A 156 -9.26 27.33 -4.89
N GLY A 157 -8.43 26.33 -5.22
CA GLY A 157 -7.95 26.08 -6.58
C GLY A 157 -9.07 25.86 -7.59
N LEU A 158 -10.21 25.31 -7.16
CA LEU A 158 -11.40 25.14 -8.01
C LEU A 158 -12.02 26.48 -8.46
N ILE A 159 -11.77 27.56 -7.71
CA ILE A 159 -12.27 28.91 -8.04
C ILE A 159 -11.24 29.67 -8.88
N VAL A 160 -9.97 29.63 -8.48
CA VAL A 160 -8.94 30.53 -9.03
C VAL A 160 -8.13 29.94 -10.19
N ASN A 161 -8.12 28.61 -10.36
CA ASN A 161 -7.35 27.95 -11.40
C ASN A 161 -8.26 27.41 -12.52
N GLN A 162 -8.16 28.00 -13.71
CA GLN A 162 -8.97 27.61 -14.87
C GLN A 162 -8.82 26.14 -15.26
N ASN A 163 -7.65 25.53 -15.05
CA ASN A 163 -7.43 24.12 -15.38
C ASN A 163 -8.19 23.18 -14.43
N LEU A 164 -8.52 23.65 -13.22
CA LEU A 164 -9.24 22.90 -12.19
C LEU A 164 -10.73 23.25 -12.13
N ALA A 165 -11.14 24.40 -12.69
CA ALA A 165 -12.50 24.92 -12.58
C ALA A 165 -13.60 23.99 -13.12
N LYS A 166 -13.27 23.08 -14.04
CA LYS A 166 -14.20 22.07 -14.56
C LYS A 166 -14.52 20.94 -13.55
N GLY A 167 -13.80 20.88 -12.43
CA GLY A 167 -13.92 19.81 -11.45
C GLY A 167 -13.23 18.49 -11.88
N VAL A 168 -13.51 17.44 -11.10
CA VAL A 168 -13.10 16.05 -11.35
C VAL A 168 -14.19 15.24 -12.02
#